data_AF-A0AAJ0N5N4-F1
#
_entry.id   AF-A0AAJ0N5N4-F1
#
_cell.length_a   1.000
_cell.length_b   1.000
_cell.length_c   1.000
_cell.angle_alpha   90.00
_cell.angle_beta   90.00
_cell.angle_gamma   90.00
#
_symmetry.space_group_name_H-M   'P 1'
#
loop_
_entity.id
_entity.type
_entity.pdbx_description
1 polymer ?
#
loop_
_entity_poly.entity_id
_entity_poly.type
_entity_poly.pdbx_seq_one_letter_code
_entity_poly.pdbx_strand_id
1 'polypeptide(L)'
;MHSAQSLQAEIADLSLAMAQEDFEAMPFLLDNHDLHLREYAQHVDLSQDRDALQTLQTMQQDLMRMMLDRRRKLLDLIRAQRTSSSASLAYARVGRI
;
A
#
# COMPACT_ATOMS: atom_id res chain seq x y z
N MET A 1 -20.21 15.85 0.37
CA MET A 1 -19.99 15.64 -1.08
C MET A 1 -18.48 15.54 -1.26
N HIS A 2 -17.97 14.37 -1.60
CA HIS A 2 -16.54 14.18 -1.87
C HIS A 2 -16.19 14.84 -3.21
N SER A 3 -15.01 15.43 -3.29
CA SER A 3 -14.47 16.06 -4.48
C SER A 3 -13.26 15.28 -4.97
N ALA A 4 -12.84 15.48 -6.22
CA ALA A 4 -11.61 14.87 -6.70
C ALA A 4 -10.40 15.25 -5.83
N GLN A 5 -10.36 16.48 -5.30
CA GLN A 5 -9.29 16.96 -4.43
C GLN A 5 -9.29 16.24 -3.07
N SER A 6 -10.46 15.96 -2.49
CA SER A 6 -10.50 15.20 -1.23
C SER A 6 -10.01 13.77 -1.42
N LEU A 7 -10.36 13.13 -2.54
CA LEU A 7 -9.88 11.78 -2.85
C LEU A 7 -8.38 11.74 -3.13
N GLN A 8 -7.82 12.78 -3.77
CA GLN A 8 -6.39 12.91 -3.95
C GLN A 8 -5.65 13.06 -2.61
N ALA A 9 -6.21 13.83 -1.67
CA ALA A 9 -5.66 13.96 -0.32
C ALA A 9 -5.63 12.61 0.42
N GLU A 10 -6.71 11.83 0.32
CA GLU A 10 -6.77 10.49 0.93
C GLU A 10 -5.72 9.53 0.34
N ILE A 11 -5.45 9.59 -0.96
CA ILE A 11 -4.37 8.78 -1.58
C ILE A 11 -3.00 9.26 -1.10
N ALA A 12 -2.82 10.57 -0.87
CA ALA A 12 -1.60 11.10 -0.28
C ALA A 12 -1.41 10.59 1.17
N ASP A 13 -2.48 10.54 1.96
CA ASP A 13 -2.47 9.98 3.32
C ASP A 13 -2.16 8.47 3.31
N LEU A 14 -2.76 7.71 2.39
CA LEU A 14 -2.43 6.30 2.18
C LEU A 14 -0.96 6.08 1.78
N SER A 15 -0.44 6.96 0.92
CA SER A 15 0.97 6.93 0.51
C SER A 15 1.91 7.24 1.66
N LEU A 16 1.53 8.18 2.53
CA LEU A 16 2.28 8.52 3.74
C LEU A 16 2.26 7.37 4.74
N ALA A 17 1.09 6.76 5.00
CA ALA A 17 0.96 5.59 5.88
C ALA A 17 1.81 4.41 5.37
N MET A 18 1.81 4.16 4.05
CA MET A 18 2.69 3.18 3.41
C MET A 18 4.17 3.48 3.62
N ALA A 19 4.58 4.75 3.51
CA ALA A 19 5.97 5.16 3.70
C ALA A 19 6.42 5.06 5.18
N GLN A 20 5.49 5.29 6.11
CA GLN A 20 5.71 5.17 7.55
C GLN A 20 5.56 3.73 8.07
N GLU A 21 5.19 2.79 7.19
CA GLU A 21 4.94 1.40 7.55
C GLU A 21 3.81 1.22 8.57
N ASP A 22 2.86 2.14 8.59
CA ASP A 22 1.67 2.08 9.47
C ASP A 22 0.62 1.12 8.90
N PHE A 23 0.97 -0.16 8.87
CA PHE A 23 0.12 -1.20 8.29
C PHE A 23 -1.13 -1.51 9.11
N GLU A 24 -1.20 -1.06 10.37
CA GLU A 24 -2.36 -1.23 11.24
C GLU A 24 -3.49 -0.26 10.84
N ALA A 25 -3.17 0.98 10.49
CA ALA A 25 -4.16 1.97 10.05
C ALA A 25 -4.62 1.77 8.59
N MET A 26 -3.78 1.12 7.77
CA MET A 26 -4.01 1.00 6.32
C MET A 26 -5.35 0.37 5.90
N PRO A 27 -5.82 -0.75 6.48
CA PRO A 27 -7.10 -1.35 6.08
C PRO A 27 -8.26 -0.37 6.22
N PHE A 28 -8.30 0.38 7.32
CA PHE A 28 -9.33 1.38 7.58
C PHE A 28 -9.26 2.55 6.58
N LEU A 29 -8.05 3.03 6.26
CA LEU A 29 -7.88 4.10 5.27
C LEU A 29 -8.31 3.66 3.86
N LEU A 30 -8.02 2.40 3.49
CA LEU A 30 -8.43 1.83 2.20
C LEU A 30 -9.95 1.67 2.10
N ASP A 31 -10.59 1.17 3.16
CA ASP A 31 -12.04 0.98 3.20
C ASP A 31 -12.79 2.33 3.11
N ASN A 32 -12.31 3.35 3.83
CA ASN A 32 -12.88 4.70 3.74
C ASN A 32 -12.69 5.31 2.35
N HIS A 33 -11.51 5.16 1.76
CA HIS A 33 -11.24 5.67 0.42
C HIS A 33 -12.14 5.00 -0.64
N ASP A 34 -12.36 3.68 -0.55
CA ASP A 34 -13.28 2.96 -1.44
C ASP A 34 -14.73 3.44 -1.28
N LEU A 35 -15.17 3.69 -0.03
CA LEU A 35 -16.49 4.28 0.23
C LEU A 35 -16.63 5.65 -0.44
N HIS A 36 -15.68 6.56 -0.19
CA HIS A 36 -15.73 7.92 -0.72
C HIS A 36 -15.60 7.95 -2.26
N LEU A 37 -14.83 7.04 -2.86
CA LEU A 37 -14.77 6.87 -4.31
C LEU A 37 -16.13 6.49 -4.90
N ARG A 38 -16.85 5.56 -4.27
CA ARG A 38 -18.19 5.16 -4.72
C ARG A 38 -19.20 6.29 -4.61
N GLU A 39 -19.14 7.08 -3.54
CA GLU A 39 -19.99 8.25 -3.36
C GLU A 39 -19.71 9.36 -4.38
N TYR A 40 -18.43 9.60 -4.66
CA TYR A 40 -18.01 10.56 -5.69
C TYR A 40 -18.44 10.11 -7.10
N ALA A 41 -18.28 8.83 -7.43
CA ALA A 41 -18.67 8.28 -8.72
C ALA A 41 -20.17 8.42 -9.03
N GLN A 42 -21.03 8.53 -8.02
CA GLN A 42 -22.47 8.75 -8.20
C GLN A 42 -22.81 10.17 -8.69
N HIS A 43 -21.91 11.14 -8.48
CA HIS A 43 -22.18 12.57 -8.68
C HIS A 43 -21.17 13.26 -9.61
N VAL A 44 -20.24 12.50 -10.20
CA VAL A 44 -19.12 13.06 -10.96
C VAL A 44 -19.56 13.57 -12.34
N ASP A 45 -19.13 14.78 -12.68
CA ASP A 45 -19.15 15.28 -14.05
C ASP A 45 -17.81 14.96 -14.72
N LEU A 46 -17.81 13.92 -15.55
CA LEU A 46 -16.61 13.42 -16.24
C LEU A 46 -15.95 14.47 -17.15
N SER A 47 -16.70 15.47 -17.63
CA SER A 47 -16.18 16.49 -18.53
C SER A 47 -15.44 17.59 -17.77
N GLN A 48 -15.90 17.93 -16.57
CA GLN A 48 -15.31 18.95 -15.71
C GLN A 48 -14.11 18.39 -14.91
N ASP A 49 -14.18 17.13 -14.48
CA ASP A 49 -13.22 16.56 -13.54
C ASP A 49 -12.13 15.69 -14.20
N ARG A 50 -12.06 15.69 -15.53
CA ARG A 50 -11.15 14.83 -16.31
C ARG A 50 -9.69 14.87 -15.83
N ASP A 51 -9.14 16.07 -15.66
CA ASP A 51 -7.73 16.24 -15.26
C ASP A 51 -7.50 15.76 -13.82
N ALA A 52 -8.49 15.97 -12.94
CA ALA A 52 -8.41 15.56 -11.55
C ALA A 52 -8.53 14.02 -11.42
N LEU A 53 -9.39 13.39 -12.23
CA LEU A 53 -9.50 11.94 -12.36
C LEU A 53 -8.22 11.31 -12.92
N GLN A 54 -7.60 11.93 -13.92
CA GLN A 54 -6.34 11.46 -14.48
C GLN A 54 -5.22 11.50 -13.43
N THR A 55 -5.15 12.60 -12.67
CA THR A 55 -4.21 12.74 -11.55
C THR A 55 -4.46 11.65 -10.49
N LEU A 56 -5.72 11.44 -10.11
CA LEU A 56 -6.12 10.41 -9.14
C LEU A 56 -5.70 9.01 -9.60
N GLN A 57 -5.90 8.70 -10.88
CA GLN A 57 -5.46 7.42 -11.45
C GLN A 57 -3.94 7.24 -11.37
N THR A 58 -3.16 8.27 -11.67
CA THR A 58 -1.70 8.22 -11.54
C THR A 58 -1.28 7.98 -10.10
N MET A 59 -1.88 8.70 -9.14
CA MET A 59 -1.57 8.52 -7.71
C MET A 59 -1.87 7.09 -7.23
N GLN A 60 -2.99 6.49 -7.67
CA GLN A 60 -3.32 5.10 -7.34
C GLN A 60 -2.31 4.10 -7.94
N GLN A 61 -1.87 4.32 -9.18
CA GLN A 61 -0.86 3.46 -9.80
C GLN A 61 0.47 3.52 -9.05
N ASP A 62 0.87 4.69 -8.58
CA ASP A 62 2.10 4.85 -7.81
C ASP A 62 1.98 4.23 -6.41
N LEU A 63 0.82 4.37 -5.76
CA LEU A 63 0.53 3.66 -4.50
C LEU A 63 0.65 2.14 -4.67
N MET A 64 0.05 1.57 -5.72
CA MET A 64 0.17 0.14 -6.02
C MET A 64 1.61 -0.31 -6.23
N ARG A 65 2.41 0.50 -6.95
CA ARG A 65 3.85 0.22 -7.14
C ARG A 65 4.58 0.18 -5.80
N MET A 66 4.35 1.15 -4.92
CA MET A 66 4.96 1.16 -3.57
C MET A 66 4.59 -0.08 -2.76
N MET A 67 3.31 -0.49 -2.79
CA MET A 67 2.85 -1.69 -2.10
C MET A 67 3.51 -2.96 -2.62
N LEU A 68 3.64 -3.11 -3.94
CA LEU A 68 4.29 -4.26 -4.57
C LEU A 68 5.79 -4.33 -4.26
N ASP A 69 6.48 -3.20 -4.35
CA ASP A 69 7.90 -3.11 -4.00
C ASP A 69 8.14 -3.44 -2.52
N ARG A 70 7.25 -2.97 -1.64
CA ARG A 70 7.31 -3.30 -0.22
C ARG A 70 7.09 -4.78 0.02
N ARG A 71 6.08 -5.37 -0.61
CA ARG A 71 5.82 -6.82 -0.54
C ARG A 71 7.05 -7.62 -0.98
N ARG A 72 7.71 -7.22 -2.06
CA ARG A 72 8.94 -7.86 -2.54
C ARG A 72 10.03 -7.83 -1.48
N LYS A 73 10.31 -6.66 -0.90
CA LYS A 73 11.31 -6.50 0.18
C LYS A 73 11.00 -7.39 1.39
N LEU A 74 9.75 -7.42 1.84
CA LEU A 74 9.34 -8.27 2.96
C LEU A 74 9.55 -9.77 2.67
N LEU A 75 9.23 -10.22 1.45
CA LEU A 75 9.47 -11.60 1.04
C LEU A 75 10.96 -11.95 1.01
N ASP A 76 11.81 -11.03 0.54
CA ASP A 76 13.25 -11.22 0.51
C ASP A 76 13.84 -11.30 1.94
N LEU A 77 13.34 -10.48 2.87
CA LEU A 77 13.71 -10.57 4.29
C LEU A 77 13.28 -11.90 4.92
N ILE A 78 12.04 -12.36 4.66
CA ILE A 78 11.56 -13.66 5.17
C ILE A 78 12.44 -14.81 4.65
N ARG A 79 12.85 -14.77 3.38
CA ARG A 79 13.76 -15.76 2.80
C ARG A 79 15.13 -15.74 3.48
N ALA A 80 15.71 -14.55 3.67
CA ALA A 80 16.99 -14.40 4.37
C ALA A 80 16.92 -14.95 5.81
N GLN A 81 15.86 -14.64 6.53
CA GLN A 81 15.65 -15.14 7.90
C GLN A 81 15.55 -16.67 7.94
N ARG A 82 14.84 -17.30 6.99
CA ARG A 82 14.76 -18.78 6.90
C ARG A 82 16.12 -19.40 6.65
N THR A 83 16.93 -18.83 5.77
CA THR A 83 18.31 -19.29 5.52
C THR A 83 19.16 -19.19 6.79
N SER A 84 19.05 -18.07 7.52
CA SER A 84 19.76 -17.90 8.80
C SER A 84 19.32 -18.94 9.84
N SER A 85 18.01 -19.17 10.00
CA SER A 85 17.49 -20.18 10.94
C SER A 85 17.94 -21.59 10.57
N SER A 86 17.99 -21.91 9.28
CA SER A 86 18.52 -23.19 8.79
C SER A 86 19.99 -23.39 9.15
N ALA A 87 20.82 -22.35 8.95
CA ALA A 87 22.24 -22.38 9.34
C ALA A 87 22.42 -22.57 10.85
N SER A 88 21.63 -21.87 11.67
CA SER A 88 21.65 -22.03 13.13
C SER A 88 21.30 -23.45 13.57
N LEU A 89 20.30 -24.08 12.94
CA LEU A 89 19.96 -25.48 13.21
C LEU A 89 21.08 -26.45 12.79
N ALA A 90 21.76 -26.18 11.67
CA ALA A 90 22.89 -26.98 11.23
C ALA A 90 24.08 -26.88 12.21
N TYR A 91 24.41 -25.69 12.69
CA TYR A 91 25.47 -25.50 13.70
C TYR A 91 25.13 -26.19 15.02
N ALA A 92 23.88 -26.08 15.50
CA ALA A 92 23.44 -26.78 16.70
C ALA A 92 23.52 -28.31 16.58
N ARG A 93 23.37 -28.85 15.36
CA ARG A 93 23.50 -30.29 15.08
C ARG A 93 24.96 -30.75 15.03
N VAL A 94 25.87 -29.91 14.52
CA VAL A 94 27.32 -30.21 14.51
C VAL A 94 27.91 -30.15 15.92
N GLY A 95 27.49 -29.23 16.77
CA GLY A 95 27.95 -29.13 18.17
C GLY A 95 27.43 -30.23 19.11
N ARG A 96 26.62 -31.17 18.62
CA ARG A 96 26.12 -32.36 19.36
C ARG A 96 26.83 -33.67 18.97
N ILE A 97 27.82 -33.61 18.09
CA ILE A 97 28.69 -34.74 17.73
C ILE A 97 30.02 -34.54 18.45
#